data_AF-A0A485K696-F1
#
_entry.id   AF-A0A485K696-F1
#
_cell.length_a   1.000
_cell.length_b   1.000
_cell.length_c   1.000
_cell.angle_alpha   90.00
_cell.angle_beta   90.00
_cell.angle_gamma   90.00
#
_symmetry.space_group_name_H-M   'P 1'
#
loop_
_entity.id
_entity.type
_entity.pdbx_description
1 polymer ?
#
loop_
_entity_poly.entity_id
_entity_poly.type
_entity_poly.pdbx_seq_one_letter_code
_entity_poly.pdbx_strand_id
1 'polypeptide(L)'
;MLLLKVSALTGFAAGAILAPICPTNTSLACLLNGSANLTMLSQLTSNTLDASTKQIEGIMSPQTSTSEMLNHLTRVNLSHNLLSTIDDVLRLPPWIETLDLSYNKFNALVRVNWSALFPNLATLYVTTPQLKSRNWPHRRQHRILRGNNISTVQDNSFPPSLAILDLSENPLAQMILNRATFDQLSAPTVTFTFHTLRQKADIVLSPDVAAANAACGANALEYMENNVVCVSSSPAAATPNNPIVGSFSRSPVRLTDHAFVAFLVRYVVVALAIIFGVMAVAAFLVKHARARFVLGYSDGRETIISSVYDQDDVANLDDIIDEMEAADHIEVVTPTTTIPPPTPKEPNASSRRAAA
;
A
#
# COMPACT_ATOMS: atom_id res chain seq x y z
N MET A 1 36.01 10.06 2.17
CA MET A 1 34.76 10.51 2.81
C MET A 1 33.65 9.58 2.36
N LEU A 2 33.46 8.47 3.10
CA LEU A 2 32.42 7.47 2.85
C LEU A 2 31.08 8.02 3.35
N LEU A 3 30.12 8.23 2.45
CA LEU A 3 28.73 8.46 2.80
C LEU A 3 28.11 7.13 3.25
N LEU A 4 28.12 6.89 4.56
CA LEU A 4 27.32 5.84 5.18
C LEU A 4 25.84 6.21 5.03
N LYS A 5 25.18 5.57 4.06
CA LYS A 5 23.73 5.62 3.89
C LYS A 5 23.10 4.72 4.97
N VAL A 6 22.97 5.23 6.18
CA VAL A 6 22.24 4.55 7.27
C VAL A 6 20.75 4.59 6.90
N SER A 7 20.30 3.53 6.22
CA SER A 7 18.87 3.30 6.03
C SER A 7 18.34 2.69 7.33
N ALA A 8 17.95 3.54 8.28
CA ALA A 8 17.21 3.07 9.44
C ALA A 8 15.89 2.46 8.95
N LEU A 9 15.74 1.16 9.17
CA LEU A 9 14.46 0.44 9.04
C LEU A 9 13.55 0.90 10.18
N THR A 10 13.05 2.14 10.13
CA THR A 10 11.90 2.53 10.93
C THR A 10 10.70 1.84 10.30
N GLY A 11 10.07 0.94 11.06
CA GLY A 11 8.83 0.31 10.63
C GLY A 11 7.79 1.40 10.39
N PHE A 12 7.40 1.59 9.12
CA PHE A 12 6.28 2.45 8.78
C PHE A 12 5.01 1.86 9.43
N ALA A 13 4.16 2.74 9.96
CA ALA A 13 2.83 2.29 10.37
C ALA A 13 2.01 1.99 9.10
N ALA A 14 1.10 1.03 9.20
CA ALA A 14 0.21 0.70 8.09
C ALA A 14 -0.58 1.94 7.63
N GLY A 15 -0.82 2.08 6.33
CA GLY A 15 -1.56 3.22 5.76
C GLY A 15 -0.71 4.41 5.29
N ALA A 16 0.53 4.19 4.86
CA ALA A 16 1.32 5.28 4.26
C ALA A 16 0.70 5.71 2.91
N ILE A 17 0.58 7.01 2.70
CA ILE A 17 0.12 7.62 1.44
C ILE A 17 1.30 8.33 0.79
N LEU A 18 1.58 8.02 -0.47
CA LEU A 18 2.60 8.74 -1.23
C LEU A 18 2.06 10.13 -1.61
N ALA A 19 2.70 11.17 -1.07
CA ALA A 19 2.47 12.55 -1.46
C ALA A 19 3.51 12.97 -2.51
N PRO A 20 3.08 13.47 -3.67
CA PRO A 20 4.00 13.84 -4.75
C PRO A 20 4.87 15.06 -4.42
N ILE A 21 4.42 15.91 -3.49
CA ILE A 21 5.12 17.13 -3.07
C ILE A 21 5.09 17.20 -1.56
N CYS A 22 6.24 17.45 -0.92
CA CYS A 22 6.27 17.68 0.51
C CYS A 22 5.90 19.11 0.88
N PRO A 23 5.08 19.30 1.93
CA PRO A 23 4.71 20.63 2.40
C PRO A 23 5.91 21.52 2.74
N THR A 24 7.00 20.91 3.22
CA THR A 24 8.20 21.61 3.68
C THR A 24 9.32 21.69 2.64
N ASN A 25 9.22 20.90 1.56
CA ASN A 25 10.23 20.89 0.51
C ASN A 25 9.61 20.44 -0.81
N THR A 26 9.38 21.40 -1.70
CA THR A 26 8.76 21.17 -3.00
C THR A 26 9.65 20.42 -3.98
N SER A 27 10.89 20.09 -3.61
CA SER A 27 11.85 19.31 -4.40
C SER A 27 11.92 17.82 -4.01
N LEU A 28 11.09 17.39 -3.05
CA LEU A 28 11.06 16.03 -2.51
C LEU A 28 9.66 15.40 -2.62
N ALA A 29 9.63 14.08 -2.82
CA ALA A 29 8.47 13.25 -2.52
C ALA A 29 8.50 12.82 -1.05
N CYS A 30 7.33 12.62 -0.44
CA CYS A 30 7.22 12.11 0.92
C CYS A 30 6.09 11.12 1.09
N LEU A 31 6.23 10.36 2.16
CA LEU A 31 5.16 9.55 2.71
C LEU A 31 4.46 10.35 3.80
N LEU A 32 3.14 10.42 3.69
CA LEU A 32 2.24 10.80 4.76
C LEU A 32 1.87 9.53 5.51
N ASN A 33 2.31 9.39 6.76
CA ASN A 33 1.79 8.35 7.64
C ASN A 33 0.54 8.87 8.37
N GLY A 34 -0.40 7.99 8.75
CA GLY A 34 -1.69 8.34 9.35
C GLY A 34 -1.63 9.21 10.62
N SER A 35 -0.44 9.36 11.23
CA SER A 35 -0.15 10.29 12.33
C SER A 35 0.26 11.71 11.87
N ALA A 36 0.07 12.06 10.59
CA ALA A 36 0.59 13.27 9.94
C ALA A 36 2.13 13.40 9.95
N ASN A 37 2.85 12.35 10.33
CA ASN A 37 4.30 12.33 10.23
C ASN A 37 4.72 12.22 8.76
N LEU A 38 5.48 13.22 8.30
CA LEU A 38 6.05 13.28 6.97
C LEU A 38 7.42 12.58 6.96
N THR A 39 7.55 11.52 6.16
CA THR A 39 8.87 10.92 5.89
C THR A 39 9.32 11.32 4.49
N MET A 40 10.44 12.02 4.39
CA MET A 40 11.03 12.37 3.10
C MET A 40 11.63 11.10 2.45
N LEU A 41 11.26 10.81 1.21
CA LEU A 41 11.70 9.60 0.50
C LEU A 41 13.05 9.79 -0.18
N SER A 42 13.15 10.78 -1.05
CA SER A 42 14.36 11.13 -1.78
C SER A 42 14.21 12.47 -2.49
N GLN A 43 15.35 13.05 -2.88
CA GLN A 43 15.37 14.12 -3.87
C GLN A 43 14.87 13.60 -5.22
N LEU A 44 13.93 14.33 -5.82
CA LEU A 44 13.41 14.08 -7.17
C LEU A 44 14.34 14.67 -8.25
N THR A 45 15.64 14.67 -7.99
CA THR A 45 16.66 15.22 -8.90
C THR A 45 16.98 14.29 -10.05
N SER A 46 16.63 13.01 -9.93
CA SER A 46 16.59 12.05 -11.03
C SER A 46 15.19 12.00 -11.62
N ASN A 47 15.09 11.71 -12.92
CA ASN A 47 13.85 11.28 -13.59
C ASN A 47 13.29 9.95 -13.04
N THR A 48 13.74 9.53 -11.85
CA THR A 48 13.43 8.27 -11.20
C THR A 48 12.92 8.53 -9.79
N LEU A 49 11.83 7.86 -9.42
CA LEU A 49 11.30 7.80 -8.07
C LEU A 49 11.36 6.35 -7.58
N ASP A 50 12.14 6.09 -6.54
CA ASP A 50 12.13 4.81 -5.84
C ASP A 50 11.39 4.94 -4.52
N ALA A 51 10.15 4.44 -4.52
CA ALA A 51 9.27 4.37 -3.37
C ALA A 51 8.97 2.91 -2.99
N SER A 52 9.90 1.99 -3.29
CA SER A 52 9.75 0.59 -2.98
C SER A 52 9.86 0.30 -1.47
N THR A 53 9.18 -0.75 -0.98
CA THR A 53 9.23 -1.23 0.42
C THR A 53 8.73 -0.23 1.47
N LYS A 54 7.87 0.71 1.09
CA LYS A 54 7.42 1.82 1.94
C LYS A 54 6.05 1.60 2.59
N GLN A 55 5.46 0.43 2.40
CA GLN A 55 4.12 0.10 2.88
C GLN A 55 3.04 1.08 2.39
N ILE A 56 3.21 1.61 1.17
CA ILE A 56 2.28 2.56 0.57
C ILE A 56 0.96 1.84 0.28
N GLU A 57 -0.15 2.37 0.82
CA GLU A 57 -1.50 1.85 0.58
C GLU A 57 -2.27 2.67 -0.47
N GLY A 58 -1.84 3.90 -0.74
CA GLY A 58 -2.43 4.74 -1.77
C GLY A 58 -1.52 5.91 -2.17
N ILE A 59 -1.88 6.58 -3.26
CA ILE A 59 -1.16 7.75 -3.77
C ILE A 59 -2.10 8.95 -3.69
N MET A 60 -1.62 10.09 -3.21
CA MET A 60 -2.40 11.32 -3.18
C MET A 60 -2.44 11.94 -4.58
N SER A 61 -3.58 12.51 -4.97
CA SER A 61 -3.66 13.23 -6.25
C SER A 61 -2.90 14.54 -6.09
N PRO A 62 -2.08 14.97 -7.07
CA PRO A 62 -1.61 16.34 -7.09
C PRO A 62 -2.85 17.25 -7.15
N GLN A 63 -3.13 17.98 -6.06
CA GLN A 63 -4.37 18.75 -5.91
C GLN A 63 -4.37 20.05 -6.73
N THR A 64 -3.24 20.45 -7.29
CA THR A 64 -3.08 21.73 -7.98
C THR A 64 -2.03 21.64 -9.07
N SER A 65 -2.10 22.56 -10.03
CA SER A 65 -1.24 22.80 -11.20
C SER A 65 0.27 22.98 -10.93
N THR A 66 0.76 22.58 -9.77
CA THR A 66 2.13 22.72 -9.26
C THR A 66 2.94 21.42 -9.38
N SER A 67 2.51 20.48 -10.21
CA SER A 67 3.18 19.19 -10.45
C SER A 67 4.40 19.28 -11.38
N GLU A 68 4.97 20.46 -11.63
CA GLU A 68 6.16 20.61 -12.49
C GLU A 68 7.30 19.67 -12.10
N MET A 69 7.44 19.35 -10.81
CA MET A 69 8.47 18.43 -10.36
C MET A 69 8.21 16.97 -10.77
N LEU A 70 6.96 16.50 -10.73
CA LEU A 70 6.68 15.16 -11.24
C LEU A 70 6.77 15.11 -12.77
N ASN A 71 6.72 16.27 -13.45
CA ASN A 71 6.84 16.41 -14.91
C ASN A 71 8.11 15.84 -15.53
N HIS A 72 9.09 15.51 -14.69
CA HIS A 72 10.35 14.93 -15.12
C HIS A 72 10.47 13.43 -14.80
N LEU A 73 9.55 12.85 -14.03
CA LEU A 73 9.60 11.43 -13.66
C LEU A 73 9.23 10.53 -14.84
N THR A 74 10.21 9.82 -15.37
CA THR A 74 10.00 8.79 -16.41
C THR A 74 10.06 7.38 -15.84
N ARG A 75 10.65 7.17 -14.65
CA ARG A 75 10.74 5.85 -14.01
C ARG A 75 10.20 5.90 -12.59
N VAL A 76 9.25 5.03 -12.28
CA VAL A 76 8.64 4.96 -10.96
C VAL A 76 8.66 3.52 -10.48
N ASN A 77 9.33 3.29 -9.34
CA ASN A 77 9.33 2.01 -8.65
C ASN A 77 8.44 2.09 -7.41
N LEU A 78 7.30 1.41 -7.46
CA LEU A 78 6.32 1.27 -6.38
C LEU A 78 6.23 -0.19 -5.89
N SER A 79 7.26 -0.99 -6.15
CA SER A 79 7.25 -2.39 -5.76
C SER A 79 7.28 -2.59 -4.24
N HIS A 80 6.82 -3.76 -3.78
CA HIS A 80 6.82 -4.15 -2.36
C HIS A 80 6.03 -3.18 -1.47
N ASN A 81 4.89 -2.73 -1.96
CA ASN A 81 3.96 -1.86 -1.23
C ASN A 81 2.65 -2.61 -0.98
N LEU A 82 1.62 -1.86 -0.62
CA LEU A 82 0.32 -2.37 -0.21
C LEU A 82 -0.80 -1.84 -1.12
N LEU A 83 -0.47 -1.34 -2.32
CA LEU A 83 -1.42 -0.83 -3.30
C LEU A 83 -2.37 -1.95 -3.71
N SER A 84 -3.66 -1.67 -3.74
CA SER A 84 -4.67 -2.71 -4.02
C SER A 84 -5.56 -2.38 -5.21
N THR A 85 -5.55 -1.12 -5.67
CA THR A 85 -6.40 -0.65 -6.77
C THR A 85 -5.61 0.14 -7.78
N ILE A 86 -5.94 0.01 -9.07
CA ILE A 86 -5.29 0.81 -10.12
C ILE A 86 -5.61 2.30 -9.98
N ASP A 87 -6.72 2.65 -9.32
CA ASP A 87 -7.10 4.03 -8.96
C ASP A 87 -6.01 4.76 -8.17
N ASP A 88 -5.22 4.02 -7.40
CA ASP A 88 -4.06 4.55 -6.69
C ASP A 88 -2.98 4.99 -7.68
N VAL A 89 -2.80 4.27 -8.78
CA VAL A 89 -1.78 4.49 -9.81
C VAL A 89 -2.19 5.60 -10.80
N LEU A 90 -3.50 5.86 -10.98
CA LEU A 90 -4.03 6.90 -11.89
C LEU A 90 -3.51 8.31 -11.63
N ARG A 91 -2.93 8.53 -10.44
CA ARG A 91 -2.44 9.83 -9.97
C ARG A 91 -0.99 10.08 -10.35
N LEU A 92 -0.35 9.09 -10.96
CA LEU A 92 1.00 9.22 -11.46
C LEU A 92 1.04 10.04 -12.76
N PRO A 93 2.15 10.75 -12.99
CA PRO A 93 2.54 11.32 -14.27
C PRO A 93 2.23 10.50 -15.54
N PRO A 94 1.58 11.08 -16.58
CA PRO A 94 1.33 10.38 -17.84
C PRO A 94 2.59 10.14 -18.70
N TRP A 95 3.71 10.83 -18.45
CA TRP A 95 4.97 10.65 -19.20
C TRP A 95 5.87 9.54 -18.64
N ILE A 96 5.36 8.69 -17.73
CA ILE A 96 6.11 7.53 -17.23
C ILE A 96 6.39 6.55 -18.38
N GLU A 97 7.65 6.14 -18.47
CA GLU A 97 8.16 5.15 -19.41
C GLU A 97 8.37 3.78 -18.74
N THR A 98 8.74 3.78 -17.45
CA THR A 98 8.98 2.55 -16.67
C THR A 98 8.19 2.60 -15.38
N LEU A 99 7.31 1.62 -15.16
CA LEU A 99 6.52 1.49 -13.95
C LEU A 99 6.67 0.10 -13.36
N ASP A 100 7.11 0.02 -12.11
CA ASP A 100 7.16 -1.23 -11.36
C ASP A 100 6.10 -1.24 -10.24
N LEU A 101 5.10 -2.12 -10.42
CA LEU A 101 3.99 -2.39 -9.50
C LEU A 101 4.09 -3.78 -8.88
N SER A 102 5.24 -4.44 -9.00
CA SER A 102 5.45 -5.79 -8.48
C SER A 102 5.29 -5.84 -6.96
N TYR A 103 4.88 -6.98 -6.42
CA TYR A 103 4.76 -7.17 -4.97
C TYR A 103 3.82 -6.16 -4.28
N ASN A 104 2.67 -5.89 -4.89
CA ASN A 104 1.57 -5.12 -4.29
C ASN A 104 0.39 -6.07 -3.95
N LYS A 105 -0.83 -5.57 -3.82
CA LYS A 105 -2.04 -6.34 -3.49
C LYS A 105 -3.07 -6.34 -4.63
N PHE A 106 -2.65 -6.14 -5.88
CA PHE A 106 -3.57 -6.19 -7.02
C PHE A 106 -4.12 -7.60 -7.19
N ASN A 107 -5.44 -7.75 -7.32
CA ASN A 107 -6.11 -9.04 -7.51
C ASN A 107 -6.66 -9.26 -8.93
N ALA A 108 -6.78 -8.18 -9.71
CA ALA A 108 -7.24 -8.22 -11.08
C ALA A 108 -6.77 -6.97 -11.83
N LEU A 109 -6.62 -7.08 -13.16
CA LEU A 109 -6.45 -5.96 -14.07
C LEU A 109 -7.61 -5.99 -15.06
N VAL A 110 -8.64 -5.19 -14.83
CA VAL A 110 -9.88 -5.21 -15.62
C VAL A 110 -10.16 -3.84 -16.17
N ARG A 111 -10.26 -3.73 -17.51
CA ARG A 111 -10.60 -2.51 -18.24
C ARG A 111 -9.67 -1.33 -17.94
N VAL A 112 -8.39 -1.60 -17.70
CA VAL A 112 -7.41 -0.55 -17.50
C VAL A 112 -6.94 -0.05 -18.86
N ASN A 113 -7.14 1.23 -19.12
CA ASN A 113 -6.66 1.89 -20.33
C ASN A 113 -5.26 2.48 -20.09
N TRP A 114 -4.24 1.63 -20.04
CA TRP A 114 -2.85 2.05 -19.87
C TRP A 114 -2.40 3.00 -20.97
N SER A 115 -2.95 2.87 -22.19
CA SER A 115 -2.64 3.79 -23.31
C SER A 115 -3.05 5.23 -23.01
N ALA A 116 -4.21 5.43 -22.38
CA ALA A 116 -4.70 6.75 -22.00
C ALA A 116 -4.00 7.30 -20.76
N LEU A 117 -3.64 6.42 -19.81
CA LEU A 117 -3.00 6.81 -18.55
C LEU A 117 -1.53 7.13 -18.73
N PHE A 118 -0.81 6.32 -19.49
CA PHE A 118 0.63 6.39 -19.67
C PHE A 118 0.99 6.16 -21.14
N PRO A 119 0.76 7.13 -22.03
CA PRO A 119 1.02 6.98 -23.47
C PRO A 119 2.48 6.63 -23.83
N ASN A 120 3.43 6.94 -22.94
CA ASN A 120 4.85 6.67 -23.13
C ASN A 120 5.35 5.40 -22.44
N LEU A 121 4.47 4.62 -21.80
CA LEU A 121 4.87 3.46 -21.01
C LEU A 121 5.49 2.37 -21.89
N ALA A 122 6.81 2.21 -21.76
CA ALA A 122 7.58 1.20 -22.47
C ALA A 122 7.74 -0.09 -21.64
N THR A 123 7.70 0.00 -20.32
CA THR A 123 7.96 -1.13 -19.42
C THR A 123 7.01 -1.12 -18.23
N LEU A 124 6.28 -2.21 -18.04
CA LEU A 124 5.37 -2.42 -16.92
C LEU A 124 5.64 -3.77 -16.25
N TYR A 125 6.01 -3.73 -14.96
CA TYR A 125 6.17 -4.92 -14.13
C TYR A 125 5.01 -5.02 -13.13
N VAL A 126 4.32 -6.16 -13.09
CA VAL A 126 3.23 -6.42 -12.13
C VAL A 126 3.38 -7.83 -11.54
N THR A 127 4.58 -8.18 -11.10
CA THR A 127 4.93 -9.54 -10.66
C THR A 127 4.63 -9.79 -9.17
N THR A 128 4.81 -11.03 -8.71
CA THR A 128 4.57 -11.48 -7.32
C THR A 128 5.77 -12.28 -6.81
N PRO A 129 5.98 -12.44 -5.48
CA PRO A 129 7.00 -13.34 -4.97
C PRO A 129 6.70 -14.76 -5.39
N GLN A 130 7.69 -15.41 -6.00
CA GLN A 130 7.82 -16.85 -6.06
C GLN A 130 7.59 -17.46 -4.67
N LEU A 131 6.46 -18.13 -4.44
CA LEU A 131 6.33 -19.11 -3.35
C LEU A 131 7.05 -20.42 -3.74
N LYS A 132 8.30 -20.35 -4.20
CA LYS A 132 9.17 -21.54 -4.27
C LYS A 132 9.92 -21.70 -2.95
N SER A 133 9.18 -22.04 -1.90
CA SER A 133 9.77 -22.90 -0.86
C SER A 133 8.71 -23.78 -0.24
N ARG A 134 8.76 -25.05 -0.63
CA ARG A 134 8.00 -26.16 -0.03
C ARG A 134 8.46 -26.47 1.42
N ASN A 135 9.45 -25.74 1.97
CA ASN A 135 10.01 -25.91 3.32
C ASN A 135 10.39 -24.56 3.98
N TRP A 136 9.43 -23.72 4.40
CA TRP A 136 9.74 -22.57 5.27
C TRP A 136 9.30 -22.82 6.73
N PRO A 137 10.19 -23.29 7.61
CA PRO A 137 9.90 -23.32 9.03
C PRO A 137 10.19 -21.91 9.57
N HIS A 138 9.19 -21.06 9.68
CA HIS A 138 9.05 -20.02 10.73
C HIS A 138 7.81 -19.16 10.47
N ARG A 139 6.71 -19.63 11.06
CA ARG A 139 5.46 -18.89 11.21
C ARG A 139 5.69 -17.72 12.17
N ARG A 140 5.69 -16.46 11.69
CA ARG A 140 5.16 -15.26 12.40
C ARG A 140 5.37 -13.87 11.73
N GLN A 141 5.79 -13.76 10.46
CA GLN A 141 5.81 -12.46 9.72
C GLN A 141 4.99 -12.45 8.41
N HIS A 142 4.01 -13.35 8.29
CA HIS A 142 3.22 -13.62 7.08
C HIS A 142 2.18 -12.55 6.66
N ARG A 143 2.30 -11.29 7.10
CA ARG A 143 1.32 -10.24 6.73
C ARG A 143 1.76 -9.36 5.56
N ILE A 144 3.04 -9.41 5.16
CA ILE A 144 3.63 -8.61 4.06
C ILE A 144 3.95 -9.47 2.81
N LEU A 145 3.72 -10.79 2.85
CA LEU A 145 4.04 -11.71 1.74
C LEU A 145 2.90 -11.91 0.73
N ARG A 146 1.98 -10.94 0.60
CA ARG A 146 1.06 -10.93 -0.52
C ARG A 146 1.74 -10.11 -1.60
N GLY A 147 2.35 -10.78 -2.57
CA GLY A 147 2.52 -10.11 -3.85
C GLY A 147 1.18 -9.93 -4.54
N ASN A 148 1.24 -9.46 -5.77
CA ASN A 148 0.02 -9.40 -6.56
C ASN A 148 -0.60 -10.80 -6.62
N ASN A 149 -1.91 -10.86 -6.72
CA ASN A 149 -2.67 -12.09 -6.77
C ASN A 149 -3.62 -11.99 -7.95
N ILE A 150 -3.08 -11.54 -9.09
CA ILE A 150 -3.89 -11.26 -10.28
C ILE A 150 -4.37 -12.60 -10.83
N SER A 151 -5.66 -12.88 -10.67
CA SER A 151 -6.28 -14.05 -11.27
C SER A 151 -6.87 -13.76 -12.65
N THR A 152 -7.10 -12.49 -12.95
CA THR A 152 -7.85 -12.07 -14.13
C THR A 152 -7.22 -10.83 -14.76
N VAL A 153 -6.97 -10.92 -16.07
CA VAL A 153 -6.60 -9.79 -16.93
C VAL A 153 -7.66 -9.70 -18.01
N GLN A 154 -8.44 -8.61 -18.04
CA GLN A 154 -9.57 -8.49 -18.95
C GLN A 154 -9.65 -7.09 -19.57
N ASP A 155 -9.81 -7.03 -20.90
CA ASP A 155 -10.18 -5.82 -21.64
C ASP A 155 -9.25 -4.60 -21.39
N ASN A 156 -7.98 -4.85 -21.09
CA ASN A 156 -6.98 -3.80 -20.93
C ASN A 156 -6.48 -3.32 -22.30
N SER A 157 -6.11 -2.06 -22.41
CA SER A 157 -5.40 -1.51 -23.58
C SER A 157 -4.04 -0.98 -23.16
N PHE A 158 -3.01 -1.28 -23.94
CA PHE A 158 -1.63 -0.87 -23.68
C PHE A 158 -1.18 0.17 -24.71
N PRO A 159 -0.29 1.10 -24.35
CA PRO A 159 0.20 2.09 -25.31
C PRO A 159 1.04 1.39 -26.40
N PRO A 160 1.09 1.92 -27.63
CA PRO A 160 1.94 1.36 -28.70
C PRO A 160 3.43 1.33 -28.37
N SER A 161 3.88 2.15 -27.41
CA SER A 161 5.26 2.22 -26.93
C SER A 161 5.64 1.05 -26.01
N LEU A 162 4.67 0.26 -25.53
CA LEU A 162 4.92 -0.86 -24.63
C LEU A 162 5.80 -1.92 -25.29
N ALA A 163 6.98 -2.14 -24.71
CA ALA A 163 7.96 -3.14 -25.14
C ALA A 163 8.07 -4.30 -24.16
N ILE A 164 7.81 -4.09 -22.87
CA ILE A 164 7.93 -5.11 -21.83
C ILE A 164 6.67 -5.09 -20.94
N LEU A 165 6.01 -6.22 -20.84
CA LEU A 165 4.96 -6.48 -19.86
C LEU A 165 5.25 -7.77 -19.13
N ASP A 166 5.47 -7.68 -17.83
CA ASP A 166 5.73 -8.83 -16.97
C ASP A 166 4.58 -9.04 -15.98
N LEU A 167 3.80 -10.08 -16.23
CA LEU A 167 2.74 -10.58 -15.35
C LEU A 167 3.11 -11.94 -14.75
N SER A 168 4.38 -12.35 -14.83
CA SER A 168 4.86 -13.59 -14.26
C SER A 168 4.54 -13.70 -12.78
N GLU A 169 4.48 -14.94 -12.29
CA GLU A 169 4.21 -15.26 -10.90
C GLU A 169 2.83 -14.83 -10.37
N ASN A 170 1.90 -14.41 -11.23
CA ASN A 170 0.50 -14.25 -10.84
C ASN A 170 -0.29 -15.55 -11.09
N PRO A 171 -1.29 -15.89 -10.26
CA PRO A 171 -2.12 -17.07 -10.45
C PRO A 171 -3.21 -16.81 -11.51
N LEU A 172 -2.80 -16.45 -12.72
CA LEU A 172 -3.70 -16.05 -13.81
C LEU A 172 -4.60 -17.23 -14.20
N ALA A 173 -5.86 -17.19 -13.77
CA ALA A 173 -6.88 -18.15 -14.14
C ALA A 173 -7.49 -17.83 -15.51
N GLN A 174 -7.55 -16.55 -15.85
CA GLN A 174 -8.20 -16.07 -17.07
C GLN A 174 -7.53 -14.84 -17.65
N MET A 175 -7.30 -14.85 -18.96
CA MET A 175 -6.82 -13.70 -19.73
C MET A 175 -7.78 -13.46 -20.89
N ILE A 176 -8.48 -12.33 -20.88
CA ILE A 176 -9.41 -11.91 -21.92
C ILE A 176 -8.89 -10.63 -22.55
N LEU A 177 -8.57 -10.68 -23.84
CA LEU A 177 -8.05 -9.54 -24.58
C LEU A 177 -8.99 -9.19 -25.73
N ASN A 178 -9.07 -7.91 -26.07
CA ASN A 178 -9.59 -7.54 -27.38
C ASN A 178 -8.56 -7.90 -28.46
N ARG A 179 -9.01 -8.01 -29.73
CA ARG A 179 -8.15 -8.39 -30.85
C ARG A 179 -6.92 -7.49 -30.98
N ALA A 180 -7.07 -6.17 -30.88
CA ALA A 180 -5.95 -5.24 -31.03
C ALA A 180 -4.86 -5.43 -29.95
N THR A 181 -5.26 -5.65 -28.70
CA THR A 181 -4.35 -5.93 -27.59
C THR A 181 -3.68 -7.30 -27.73
N PHE A 182 -4.41 -8.32 -28.18
CA PHE A 182 -3.80 -9.61 -28.50
C PHE A 182 -2.74 -9.49 -29.59
N ASP A 183 -3.07 -8.84 -30.70
CA ASP A 183 -2.17 -8.64 -31.83
C ASP A 183 -0.90 -7.88 -31.37
N GLN A 184 -1.07 -6.81 -30.58
CA GLN A 184 0.04 -6.05 -29.98
C GLN A 184 0.95 -6.92 -29.10
N LEU A 185 0.39 -7.65 -28.13
CA LEU A 185 1.17 -8.45 -27.18
C LEU A 185 1.79 -9.69 -27.82
N SER A 186 1.24 -10.17 -28.94
CA SER A 186 1.78 -11.28 -29.72
C SER A 186 2.91 -10.86 -30.68
N ALA A 187 3.13 -9.55 -30.86
CA ALA A 187 4.15 -9.05 -31.76
C ALA A 187 5.55 -9.39 -31.23
N PRO A 188 6.51 -9.73 -32.10
CA PRO A 188 7.87 -10.12 -31.69
C PRO A 188 8.68 -8.97 -31.06
N THR A 189 8.19 -7.73 -31.17
CA THR A 189 8.79 -6.55 -30.55
C THR A 189 8.40 -6.36 -29.09
N VAL A 190 7.42 -7.12 -28.59
CA VAL A 190 6.93 -7.03 -27.21
C VAL A 190 7.38 -8.27 -26.45
N THR A 191 8.16 -8.06 -25.39
CA THR A 191 8.45 -9.10 -24.40
C THR A 191 7.30 -9.18 -23.44
N PHE A 192 6.43 -10.17 -23.63
CA PHE A 192 5.31 -10.42 -22.75
C PHE A 192 5.52 -11.72 -21.96
N THR A 193 5.68 -11.61 -20.64
CA THR A 193 5.92 -12.76 -19.76
C THR A 193 4.72 -13.00 -18.86
N PHE A 194 4.14 -14.19 -18.94
CA PHE A 194 3.00 -14.58 -18.10
C PHE A 194 2.89 -16.10 -18.02
N HIS A 195 2.31 -16.58 -16.93
CA HIS A 195 1.96 -17.97 -16.75
C HIS A 195 0.49 -18.06 -16.35
N THR A 196 -0.31 -18.71 -17.19
CA THR A 196 -1.69 -19.03 -16.86
C THR A 196 -1.76 -20.38 -16.16
N LEU A 197 -2.79 -20.58 -15.34
CA LEU A 197 -3.13 -21.88 -14.75
C LEU A 197 -3.56 -22.91 -15.80
N ARG A 198 -3.73 -22.51 -17.07
CA ARG A 198 -4.20 -23.36 -18.17
C ARG A 198 -3.23 -23.27 -19.34
N GLN A 199 -2.36 -24.25 -19.47
CA GLN A 199 -1.40 -24.29 -20.57
C GLN A 199 -1.95 -25.06 -21.77
N LYS A 200 -1.41 -24.79 -22.95
CA LYS A 200 -1.74 -25.46 -24.21
C LYS A 200 -1.65 -27.00 -24.10
N ALA A 201 -0.64 -27.50 -23.40
CA ALA A 201 -0.45 -28.94 -23.19
C ALA A 201 -1.57 -29.56 -22.35
N ASP A 202 -2.08 -28.84 -21.34
CA ASP A 202 -3.16 -29.32 -20.47
C ASP A 202 -4.48 -29.38 -21.24
N ILE A 203 -4.76 -28.39 -22.09
CA ILE A 203 -6.01 -28.31 -22.85
C ILE A 203 -6.09 -29.38 -23.95
N VAL A 204 -5.01 -29.60 -24.70
CA VAL A 204 -5.03 -30.55 -25.84
C VAL A 204 -5.26 -32.01 -25.39
N LEU A 205 -4.91 -32.33 -24.14
CA LEU A 205 -4.97 -33.69 -23.60
C LEU A 205 -6.10 -33.91 -22.57
N SER A 206 -6.77 -32.86 -22.11
CA SER A 206 -7.82 -32.94 -21.10
C SER A 206 -9.22 -32.71 -21.69
N PRO A 207 -10.29 -33.36 -21.18
CA PRO A 207 -11.68 -32.97 -21.44
C PRO A 207 -12.01 -31.50 -21.09
N ASP A 208 -11.09 -30.77 -20.46
CA ASP A 208 -11.22 -29.36 -20.09
C ASP A 208 -11.26 -28.36 -21.26
N VAL A 209 -11.11 -28.78 -22.52
CA VAL A 209 -11.33 -27.91 -23.70
C VAL A 209 -12.72 -27.28 -23.65
N ALA A 210 -13.75 -28.05 -23.28
CA ALA A 210 -15.11 -27.54 -23.14
C ALA A 210 -15.22 -26.51 -22.01
N ALA A 211 -14.51 -26.72 -20.90
CA ALA A 211 -14.47 -25.78 -19.79
C ALA A 211 -13.68 -24.50 -20.13
N ALA A 212 -12.63 -24.58 -20.95
CA ALA A 212 -11.89 -23.43 -21.45
C ALA A 212 -12.71 -22.62 -22.46
N ASN A 213 -13.39 -23.30 -23.39
CA ASN A 213 -14.34 -22.67 -24.31
C ASN A 213 -15.48 -22.00 -23.55
N ALA A 214 -16.07 -22.68 -22.56
CA ALA A 214 -17.10 -22.11 -21.70
C ALA A 214 -16.59 -20.88 -20.93
N ALA A 215 -15.34 -20.90 -20.46
CA ALA A 215 -14.73 -19.76 -19.77
C ALA A 215 -14.48 -18.55 -20.70
N CYS A 216 -14.20 -18.78 -21.98
CA CYS A 216 -14.13 -17.70 -22.97
C CYS A 216 -15.51 -17.20 -23.42
N GLY A 217 -16.57 -17.98 -23.21
CA GLY A 217 -17.93 -17.61 -23.60
C GLY A 217 -18.02 -17.44 -25.12
N ALA A 218 -18.41 -16.25 -25.58
CA ALA A 218 -18.47 -15.90 -27.01
C ALA A 218 -17.10 -15.52 -27.61
N ASN A 219 -16.04 -15.46 -26.80
CA ASN A 219 -14.70 -15.10 -27.25
C ASN A 219 -13.99 -16.30 -27.88
N ALA A 220 -13.10 -16.04 -28.83
CA ALA A 220 -12.30 -17.07 -29.47
C ALA A 220 -11.15 -17.50 -28.54
N LEU A 221 -10.90 -18.81 -28.43
CA LEU A 221 -9.66 -19.31 -27.82
C LEU A 221 -8.50 -19.11 -28.80
N GLU A 222 -7.48 -18.38 -28.36
CA GLU A 222 -6.23 -18.18 -29.09
C GLU A 222 -5.06 -18.60 -28.19
N TYR A 223 -3.91 -18.83 -28.81
CA TYR A 223 -2.70 -19.26 -28.12
C TYR A 223 -1.62 -18.20 -28.24
N MET A 224 -0.98 -17.90 -27.11
CA MET A 224 0.17 -17.02 -27.06
C MET A 224 1.27 -17.79 -26.35
N GLU A 225 2.25 -18.22 -27.15
CA GLU A 225 3.24 -19.23 -26.78
C GLU A 225 2.57 -20.54 -26.29
N ASN A 226 2.80 -20.91 -25.02
CA ASN A 226 2.24 -22.10 -24.37
C ASN A 226 0.99 -21.78 -23.53
N ASN A 227 0.54 -20.52 -23.52
CA ASN A 227 -0.61 -20.09 -22.74
C ASN A 227 -1.85 -19.94 -23.61
N VAL A 228 -2.99 -20.04 -22.95
CA VAL A 228 -4.31 -19.94 -23.58
C VAL A 228 -4.95 -18.61 -23.20
N VAL A 229 -5.44 -17.89 -24.20
CA VAL A 229 -6.00 -16.54 -24.06
C VAL A 229 -7.37 -16.50 -24.74
N CYS A 230 -8.34 -15.85 -24.12
CA CYS A 230 -9.63 -15.55 -24.74
C CYS A 230 -9.50 -14.23 -25.52
N VAL A 231 -9.77 -14.25 -26.82
CA VAL A 231 -9.76 -13.04 -27.65
C VAL A 231 -11.18 -12.68 -28.03
N SER A 232 -11.66 -11.53 -27.54
CA SER A 232 -12.97 -11.04 -27.89
C SER A 232 -12.98 -10.57 -29.34
N SER A 233 -13.94 -11.08 -30.12
CA SER A 233 -14.22 -10.64 -31.49
C SER A 233 -14.87 -9.25 -31.55
N SER A 234 -15.21 -8.67 -30.40
CA SER A 234 -15.70 -7.29 -30.34
C SER A 234 -14.70 -6.41 -31.09
N PRO A 235 -15.12 -5.70 -32.15
CA PRO A 235 -14.27 -4.66 -32.73
C PRO A 235 -13.86 -3.78 -31.57
N ALA A 236 -12.56 -3.52 -31.44
CA ALA A 236 -12.05 -2.60 -30.45
C ALA A 236 -13.00 -1.41 -30.45
N ALA A 237 -13.62 -1.13 -29.30
CA ALA A 237 -14.44 0.06 -29.14
C ALA A 237 -13.50 1.27 -29.22
N ALA A 238 -12.93 1.49 -30.40
CA ALA A 238 -12.25 2.67 -30.84
C ALA A 238 -13.34 3.71 -31.12
N THR A 239 -14.07 4.07 -30.08
CA THR A 239 -14.44 5.46 -29.90
C THR A 239 -13.45 6.02 -28.91
N PRO A 240 -12.42 6.77 -29.36
CA PRO A 240 -11.47 7.46 -28.49
C PRO A 240 -12.11 8.56 -27.61
N ASN A 241 -13.44 8.73 -27.65
CA ASN A 241 -14.12 9.93 -27.19
C ASN A 241 -14.98 9.74 -25.94
N ASN A 242 -14.83 8.64 -25.21
CA ASN A 242 -15.24 8.66 -23.82
C ASN A 242 -14.26 7.83 -22.99
N PRO A 243 -13.40 8.46 -22.18
CA PRO A 243 -12.91 7.77 -21.02
C PRO A 243 -14.17 7.33 -20.27
N ILE A 244 -14.41 6.02 -20.16
CA ILE A 244 -15.05 5.49 -18.94
C ILE A 244 -13.96 5.47 -17.86
N VAL A 245 -13.31 6.62 -17.66
CA VAL A 245 -13.26 7.19 -16.34
C VAL A 245 -14.71 7.58 -16.12
N GLY A 246 -15.36 7.12 -15.05
CA GLY A 246 -16.56 7.83 -14.61
C GLY A 246 -16.14 9.28 -14.51
N SER A 247 -16.55 10.09 -15.48
CA SER A 247 -16.19 11.49 -15.57
C SER A 247 -16.90 12.15 -14.40
N PHE A 248 -16.22 12.14 -13.25
CA PHE A 248 -16.07 13.35 -12.47
C PHE A 248 -15.27 14.37 -13.30
N SER A 249 -15.72 14.64 -14.52
CA SER A 249 -15.74 15.99 -15.04
C SER A 249 -16.75 16.71 -14.17
N ARG A 250 -16.29 17.08 -12.98
CA ARG A 250 -16.76 18.31 -12.41
C ARG A 250 -16.39 19.36 -13.46
N SER A 251 -17.37 19.77 -14.26
CA SER A 251 -17.54 21.20 -14.50
C SER A 251 -17.29 21.91 -13.16
N PRO A 252 -16.92 23.19 -13.10
CA PRO A 252 -17.20 23.95 -11.90
C PRO A 252 -18.73 23.90 -11.70
N VAL A 253 -19.19 22.83 -11.03
CA VAL A 253 -20.47 22.76 -10.38
C VAL A 253 -20.31 23.90 -9.43
N ARG A 254 -20.94 25.03 -9.76
CA ARG A 254 -21.40 25.93 -8.74
C ARG A 254 -22.17 25.02 -7.79
N LEU A 255 -21.50 24.61 -6.71
CA LEU A 255 -22.10 23.95 -5.56
C LEU A 255 -23.12 24.96 -5.05
N THR A 256 -24.30 24.90 -5.64
CA THR A 256 -25.55 25.47 -5.15
C THR A 256 -26.12 24.34 -4.31
N ASP A 257 -25.62 24.31 -3.08
CA ASP A 257 -25.14 23.06 -2.52
C ASP A 257 -26.10 22.43 -1.51
N HIS A 258 -27.34 22.17 -1.92
CA HIS A 258 -28.29 21.57 -0.98
C HIS A 258 -27.90 20.13 -0.59
N ALA A 259 -27.22 19.39 -1.46
CA ALA A 259 -26.85 17.99 -1.21
C ALA A 259 -25.57 17.84 -0.37
N PHE A 260 -24.52 18.62 -0.62
CA PHE A 260 -23.30 18.57 0.20
C PHE A 260 -23.53 19.25 1.55
N VAL A 261 -24.31 20.35 1.62
CA VAL A 261 -24.72 20.93 2.90
C VAL A 261 -25.56 19.91 3.68
N ALA A 262 -26.48 19.18 3.05
CA ALA A 262 -27.21 18.10 3.72
C ALA A 262 -26.28 16.97 4.20
N PHE A 263 -25.24 16.64 3.45
CA PHE A 263 -24.25 15.62 3.84
C PHE A 263 -23.38 16.09 5.01
N LEU A 264 -22.85 17.31 4.96
CA LEU A 264 -22.08 17.95 6.04
C LEU A 264 -22.92 18.10 7.31
N VAL A 265 -24.18 18.57 7.18
CA VAL A 265 -25.10 18.70 8.31
C VAL A 265 -25.36 17.34 8.95
N ARG A 266 -25.56 16.27 8.17
CA ARG A 266 -25.72 14.91 8.73
C ARG A 266 -24.50 14.46 9.51
N TYR A 267 -23.29 14.66 8.97
CA TYR A 267 -22.06 14.27 9.67
C TYR A 267 -21.79 15.09 10.92
N VAL A 268 -22.03 16.40 10.88
CA VAL A 268 -21.89 17.29 12.04
C VAL A 268 -22.91 16.93 13.12
N VAL A 269 -24.17 16.64 12.77
CA VAL A 269 -25.19 16.21 13.73
C VAL A 269 -24.81 14.87 14.38
N VAL A 270 -24.31 13.91 13.61
CA VAL A 270 -23.85 12.62 14.16
C VAL A 270 -22.64 12.83 15.08
N ALA A 271 -21.66 13.64 14.68
CA ALA A 271 -20.50 13.94 15.51
C ALA A 271 -20.89 14.63 16.84
N LEU A 272 -21.78 15.62 16.79
CA LEU A 272 -22.30 16.29 17.98
C LEU A 272 -23.07 15.31 18.88
N ALA A 273 -23.91 14.44 18.32
CA ALA A 273 -24.63 13.43 19.10
C ALA A 273 -23.68 12.48 19.85
N ILE A 274 -22.57 12.07 19.21
CA ILE A 274 -21.53 11.26 19.85
C ILE A 274 -20.88 12.04 20.99
N ILE A 275 -20.49 13.30 20.78
CA ILE A 275 -19.87 14.15 21.80
C ILE A 275 -20.81 14.32 23.01
N PHE A 276 -22.10 14.63 22.78
CA PHE A 276 -23.09 14.73 23.85
C PHE A 276 -23.30 13.41 24.59
N GLY A 277 -23.30 12.28 23.87
CA GLY A 277 -23.38 10.95 24.47
C GLY A 277 -22.21 10.68 25.42
N VAL A 278 -20.98 10.99 24.99
CA VAL A 278 -19.76 10.85 25.82
C VAL A 278 -19.83 11.75 27.06
N MET A 279 -20.24 13.01 26.89
CA MET A 279 -20.37 13.96 28.00
C MET A 279 -21.44 13.54 29.01
N ALA A 280 -22.58 12.99 28.56
CA ALA A 280 -23.64 12.49 29.43
C ALA A 280 -23.17 11.28 30.25
N VAL A 281 -22.43 10.35 29.64
CA VAL A 281 -21.82 9.22 30.34
C VAL A 281 -20.81 9.70 31.38
N ALA A 282 -19.94 10.64 31.03
CA ALA A 282 -18.99 11.22 31.98
C ALA A 282 -19.69 11.88 33.18
N ALA A 283 -20.73 12.68 32.94
CA ALA A 283 -21.52 13.31 34.00
C ALA A 283 -22.24 12.29 34.90
N PHE A 284 -22.78 11.21 34.31
CA PHE A 284 -23.39 10.11 35.05
C PHE A 284 -22.36 9.42 35.97
N LEU A 285 -21.16 9.14 35.45
CA LEU A 285 -20.07 8.54 36.22
C LEU A 285 -19.64 9.43 37.39
N VAL A 286 -19.50 10.75 37.18
CA VAL A 286 -19.17 11.70 38.26
C VAL A 286 -20.27 11.73 39.31
N LYS A 287 -21.55 11.73 38.90
CA LYS A 287 -22.69 11.68 39.84
C LYS A 287 -22.71 10.38 40.65
N HIS A 288 -22.42 9.25 40.03
CA HIS A 288 -22.34 7.95 40.72
C HIS A 288 -21.13 7.86 41.66
N ALA A 289 -19.98 8.40 41.28
CA ALA A 289 -18.81 8.49 42.14
C ALA A 289 -19.11 9.32 43.41
N ARG A 290 -19.81 10.45 43.26
CA ARG A 290 -20.24 11.27 44.41
C ARG A 290 -21.24 10.55 45.32
N ALA A 291 -22.20 9.82 44.77
CA ALA A 291 -23.19 9.07 45.57
C ALA A 291 -22.53 7.94 46.40
N ARG A 292 -21.49 7.29 45.87
CA ARG A 292 -20.73 6.28 46.63
C ARG A 292 -19.87 6.88 47.72
N PHE A 293 -19.37 8.10 47.54
CA PHE A 293 -18.58 8.78 48.55
C PHE A 293 -19.40 9.17 49.79
N VAL A 294 -20.71 9.45 49.63
CA VAL A 294 -21.61 9.82 50.75
C VAL A 294 -22.09 8.61 51.55
N LEU A 295 -22.15 7.41 50.95
CA LEU A 295 -22.57 6.19 51.66
C LEU A 295 -21.41 5.44 52.36
N GLY A 296 -20.16 5.88 52.18
CA GLY A 296 -18.99 5.33 52.88
C GLY A 296 -18.72 5.95 54.26
N TYR A 297 -19.48 6.95 54.69
CA TYR A 297 -19.23 7.71 55.93
C TYR A 297 -20.27 7.44 57.03
N SER A 298 -21.08 6.39 56.89
CA SER A 298 -22.10 6.04 57.89
C SER A 298 -21.99 4.57 58.34
N ASP A 299 -20.77 4.09 58.53
CA ASP A 299 -20.54 2.92 59.38
C ASP A 299 -19.39 3.19 60.35
N GLY A 300 -19.77 3.86 61.43
CA GLY A 300 -19.23 3.65 62.77
C GLY A 300 -17.72 3.61 62.94
N ARG A 301 -17.10 4.79 63.02
CA ARG A 301 -16.18 5.12 64.13
C ARG A 301 -15.96 6.62 64.21
N GLU A 302 -16.47 7.20 65.29
CA GLU A 302 -16.11 8.54 65.75
C GLU A 302 -14.58 8.65 65.83
N THR A 303 -13.99 9.43 64.93
CA THR A 303 -12.71 10.06 65.20
C THR A 303 -12.91 11.55 65.00
N ILE A 304 -13.00 12.26 66.12
CA ILE A 304 -12.97 13.71 66.18
C ILE A 304 -11.60 14.14 65.66
N ILE A 305 -11.55 14.73 64.47
CA ILE A 305 -10.47 15.64 64.11
C ILE A 305 -11.15 16.96 63.76
N SER A 306 -11.22 17.83 64.76
CA SER A 306 -11.32 19.26 64.52
C SER A 306 -9.97 19.73 63.98
N SER A 307 -9.91 20.07 62.71
CA SER A 307 -8.94 21.04 62.23
C SER A 307 -9.57 21.81 61.09
N VAL A 308 -10.01 23.02 61.46
CA VAL A 308 -9.95 24.26 60.68
C VAL A 308 -9.22 24.07 59.35
N TYR A 309 -9.93 24.17 58.24
CA TYR A 309 -9.33 24.58 56.99
C TYR A 309 -9.98 25.90 56.59
N ASP A 310 -9.19 26.94 56.81
CA ASP A 310 -9.43 28.29 56.37
C ASP A 310 -9.35 28.37 54.85
N GLN A 311 -10.08 29.32 54.29
CA GLN A 311 -10.42 29.39 52.87
C GLN A 311 -9.52 30.36 52.11
N ASP A 312 -8.21 30.35 52.39
CA ASP A 312 -7.22 31.22 51.75
C ASP A 312 -5.88 30.48 51.63
N ASP A 313 -5.70 29.64 50.60
CA ASP A 313 -4.37 29.24 50.10
C ASP A 313 -4.51 28.70 48.67
N VAL A 314 -4.66 29.64 47.73
CA VAL A 314 -4.46 29.41 46.29
C VAL A 314 -3.18 30.14 45.90
N ALA A 315 -2.04 29.59 46.31
CA ALA A 315 -0.71 30.03 45.86
C ALA A 315 0.33 28.93 46.10
N ASN A 316 0.36 27.92 45.24
CA ASN A 316 1.59 27.26 44.74
C ASN A 316 1.21 26.02 43.94
N LEU A 317 1.00 26.23 42.64
CA LEU A 317 0.96 25.13 41.67
C LEU A 317 2.31 24.97 40.93
N ASP A 318 3.25 25.90 41.13
CA ASP A 318 4.58 25.86 40.50
C ASP A 318 5.55 24.91 41.24
N ASP A 319 5.41 24.71 42.55
CA ASP A 319 6.30 23.82 43.33
C ASP A 319 6.08 22.31 43.06
N ILE A 320 4.93 21.92 42.48
CA ILE A 320 4.62 20.50 42.18
C ILE A 320 5.23 20.07 40.84
N ILE A 321 5.60 21.03 39.98
CA ILE A 321 6.21 20.73 38.68
C ILE A 321 7.70 20.44 38.83
N ASP A 322 8.38 21.06 39.79
CA ASP A 322 9.83 20.86 40.01
C ASP A 322 10.17 19.52 40.71
N GLU A 323 9.23 18.90 41.42
CA GLU A 323 9.47 17.61 42.09
C GLU A 323 9.24 16.39 41.18
N MET A 324 8.64 16.58 40.00
CA MET A 324 8.46 15.53 38.98
C MET A 324 9.63 15.43 37.98
N GLU A 325 10.56 16.40 37.96
CA GLU A 325 11.73 16.40 37.06
C GLU A 325 12.98 15.71 37.67
N ALA A 326 12.92 15.26 38.92
CA ALA A 326 14.05 14.63 39.62
C ALA A 326 14.08 13.08 39.58
N ALA A 327 13.16 12.43 38.85
CA ALA A 327 12.98 10.98 38.89
C ALA A 327 13.48 10.20 37.64
N ASP A 328 14.32 10.79 36.79
CA ASP A 328 14.80 10.16 35.52
C ASP A 328 16.31 9.80 35.53
N HIS A 329 16.80 9.23 36.64
CA HIS A 329 18.10 8.57 36.70
C HIS A 329 17.96 7.09 37.06
N ILE A 330 17.60 6.29 36.06
CA ILE A 330 17.72 4.84 36.08
C ILE A 330 19.06 4.46 35.44
N GLU A 331 20.01 4.02 36.26
CA GLU A 331 21.25 3.38 35.80
C GLU A 331 20.93 2.08 35.05
N VAL A 332 21.23 2.05 33.75
CA VAL A 332 21.18 0.85 32.93
C VAL A 332 22.43 0.01 33.21
N VAL A 333 22.28 -1.02 34.04
CA VAL A 333 23.29 -2.07 34.22
C VAL A 333 23.36 -2.91 32.94
N THR A 334 24.45 -2.80 32.19
CA THR A 334 24.74 -3.64 31.02
C THR A 334 25.32 -4.98 31.44
N PRO A 335 24.80 -6.13 30.96
CA PRO A 335 25.39 -7.43 31.25
C PRO A 335 26.56 -7.71 30.30
N THR A 336 27.77 -7.72 30.86
CA THR A 336 29.00 -8.15 30.17
C THR A 336 28.89 -9.62 29.80
N THR A 337 28.70 -9.90 28.51
CA THR A 337 28.64 -11.27 27.98
C THR A 337 30.02 -11.66 27.45
N THR A 338 30.74 -12.47 28.22
CA THR A 338 32.07 -13.00 27.85
C THR A 338 31.91 -14.11 26.82
N ILE A 339 32.34 -13.86 25.57
CA ILE A 339 32.33 -14.85 24.48
C ILE A 339 33.60 -15.72 24.58
N PRO A 340 33.51 -17.06 24.63
CA PRO A 340 34.68 -17.92 24.61
C PRO A 340 35.32 -17.98 23.21
N PRO A 341 36.65 -18.15 23.12
CA PRO A 341 37.37 -18.14 21.85
C PRO A 341 37.03 -19.35 20.96
N PRO A 342 37.08 -19.19 19.63
CA PRO A 342 36.73 -20.25 18.69
C PRO A 342 37.74 -21.39 18.72
N THR A 343 37.22 -22.61 18.74
CA THR A 343 37.97 -23.87 18.66
C THR A 343 38.58 -24.05 17.26
N PRO A 344 39.81 -24.58 17.12
CA PRO A 344 40.44 -24.77 15.82
C PRO A 344 39.71 -25.85 15.00
N LYS A 345 39.43 -25.55 13.73
CA LYS A 345 38.84 -26.50 12.77
C LYS A 345 39.86 -27.59 12.39
N GLU A 346 39.46 -28.84 12.55
CA GLU A 346 40.15 -30.01 12.00
C GLU A 346 40.23 -29.95 10.46
N PRO A 347 41.37 -30.34 9.86
CA PRO A 347 41.50 -30.46 8.42
C PRO A 347 40.80 -31.73 7.91
N ASN A 348 39.88 -31.54 6.96
CA ASN A 348 39.21 -32.61 6.22
C ASN A 348 40.23 -33.46 5.44
N ALA A 349 40.43 -34.69 5.89
CA ALA A 349 41.09 -35.75 5.15
C ALA A 349 40.07 -36.51 4.29
N SER A 350 39.90 -36.12 3.02
CA SER A 350 39.32 -37.01 2.00
C SER A 350 39.55 -36.48 0.57
N SER A 351 40.73 -36.74 0.02
CA SER A 351 40.91 -36.82 -1.43
C SER A 351 42.13 -37.69 -1.76
N ARG A 352 41.90 -39.00 -1.87
CA ARG A 352 42.80 -39.94 -2.55
C ARG A 352 41.97 -41.05 -3.18
N ARG A 353 42.38 -41.41 -4.41
CA ARG A 353 41.85 -42.41 -5.36
C ARG A 353 40.72 -41.88 -6.25
N ALA A 354 40.78 -41.96 -7.58
CA ALA A 354 41.50 -42.94 -8.41
C ALA A 354 42.03 -42.31 -9.71
N ALA A 355 43.27 -42.66 -10.05
CA ALA A 355 43.77 -42.72 -11.41
C ALA A 355 44.30 -44.16 -11.59
N ALA A 356 43.68 -44.89 -12.51
CA ALA A 356 44.18 -46.08 -13.18
C ALA A 356 43.34 -46.25 -14.45
#